data_AF-A0A1M6WNV3-F1
#
_entry.id   AF-A0A1M6WNV3-F1
#
_cell.length_a   1.000
_cell.length_b   1.000
_cell.length_c   1.000
_cell.angle_alpha   90.00
_cell.angle_beta   90.00
_cell.angle_gamma   90.00
#
_symmetry.space_group_name_H-M   'P 1'
#
loop_
_entity.id
_entity.type
_entity.pdbx_description
1 polymer ?
#
loop_
_entity_poly.entity_id
_entity_poly.type
_entity_poly.pdbx_seq_one_letter_code
_entity_poly.pdbx_strand_id
1 'polypeptide(L)'
;MSEQENKEMLPSQVIFENLKELIRAKNTAHESMFKFHWKKMWPFSLFWPQVDFERIVRLMSEIRKNAINQKNLVLQAKSKAKPFEKTFLNAVPAYLDALDISCQKLSAAAQWKQDMLMKRIHKDVKFRRDVSEWSRILKEYEEAQGNLVRAGAIVQMGWGEVVQAIK
;
A
#
# COMPACT_ATOMS: atom_id res chain seq x y z
N MET A 1 -22.07 -14.26 -31.95
CA MET A 1 -22.51 -14.09 -30.55
C MET A 1 -21.31 -13.94 -29.63
N SER A 2 -21.02 -12.72 -29.18
CA SER A 2 -20.79 -12.42 -27.77
C SER A 2 -20.91 -10.91 -27.60
N GLU A 3 -22.15 -10.46 -27.43
CA GLU A 3 -22.48 -9.17 -26.84
C GLU A 3 -21.96 -9.20 -25.39
N GLN A 4 -20.68 -8.95 -25.18
CA GLN A 4 -20.22 -8.49 -23.87
C GLN A 4 -20.47 -6.98 -23.87
N GLU A 5 -21.64 -6.63 -23.37
CA GLU A 5 -22.10 -5.29 -23.06
C GLU A 5 -20.92 -4.41 -22.62
N ASN A 6 -20.68 -3.34 -23.37
CA ASN A 6 -19.89 -2.20 -22.96
C ASN A 6 -20.69 -1.48 -21.85
N LYS A 7 -20.85 -2.13 -20.68
CA LYS A 7 -21.47 -1.51 -19.50
C LYS A 7 -20.50 -0.43 -19.03
N GLU A 8 -20.82 0.82 -19.34
CA GLU A 8 -20.10 1.97 -18.81
C GLU A 8 -19.98 1.82 -17.28
N MET A 9 -18.76 1.60 -16.80
CA MET A 9 -18.51 1.48 -15.37
C MET A 9 -18.76 2.84 -14.71
N LEU A 10 -19.43 2.80 -13.56
CA LEU A 10 -19.58 4.00 -12.73
C LEU A 10 -18.20 4.49 -12.27
N PRO A 11 -18.01 5.81 -12.09
CA PRO A 11 -16.76 6.36 -11.56
C PRO A 11 -16.33 5.68 -10.25
N SER A 12 -17.28 5.35 -9.38
CA SER A 12 -17.01 4.65 -8.12
C SER A 12 -16.46 3.23 -8.32
N GLN A 13 -16.93 2.50 -9.34
CA GLN A 13 -16.42 1.16 -9.68
C GLN A 13 -14.96 1.24 -10.12
N VAL A 14 -14.64 2.17 -11.04
CA VAL A 14 -13.27 2.37 -11.51
C VAL A 14 -12.34 2.73 -10.36
N ILE A 15 -12.75 3.66 -9.48
CA ILE A 15 -11.97 4.04 -8.30
C ILE A 15 -11.77 2.83 -7.37
N PHE A 16 -12.82 2.07 -7.08
CA PHE A 16 -12.72 0.91 -6.20
C PHE A 16 -11.76 -0.16 -6.70
N GLU A 17 -11.82 -0.52 -7.99
CA GLU A 17 -10.88 -1.46 -8.60
C GLU A 17 -9.43 -1.00 -8.49
N ASN A 18 -9.17 0.29 -8.75
CA ASN A 18 -7.85 0.86 -8.58
C ASN A 18 -7.35 0.78 -7.12
N LEU A 19 -8.22 1.06 -6.14
CA LEU A 19 -7.86 0.97 -4.73
C LEU A 19 -7.48 -0.47 -4.33
N LYS A 20 -8.18 -1.48 -4.86
CA LYS A 20 -7.86 -2.90 -4.64
C LYS A 20 -6.46 -3.26 -5.15
N GLU A 21 -6.10 -2.80 -6.34
CA GLU A 21 -4.77 -3.09 -6.90
C GLU A 21 -3.66 -2.38 -6.12
N LEU A 22 -3.88 -1.12 -5.72
CA LEU A 22 -2.91 -0.40 -4.88
C LEU A 22 -2.68 -1.09 -3.52
N ILE A 23 -3.75 -1.51 -2.84
CA ILE A 23 -3.63 -2.19 -1.54
C ILE A 23 -3.02 -3.58 -1.68
N ARG A 24 -3.34 -4.30 -2.77
CA ARG A 24 -2.73 -5.60 -3.07
C ARG A 24 -1.22 -5.47 -3.26
N ALA A 25 -0.77 -4.53 -4.07
CA ALA A 25 0.65 -4.26 -4.28
C ALA A 25 1.37 -3.89 -2.97
N LYS A 26 0.77 -3.01 -2.16
CA LYS A 26 1.32 -2.64 -0.84
C LYS A 26 1.40 -3.82 0.12
N ASN A 27 0.38 -4.70 0.14
CA ASN A 27 0.36 -5.86 1.04
C ASN A 27 1.39 -6.91 0.62
N THR A 28 1.54 -7.16 -0.68
CA THR A 28 2.62 -8.03 -1.19
C THR A 28 4.00 -7.53 -0.76
N ALA A 29 4.25 -6.22 -0.80
CA ALA A 29 5.48 -5.63 -0.32
C ALA A 29 5.67 -5.81 1.20
N HIS A 30 4.62 -5.58 2.00
CA HIS A 30 4.63 -5.85 3.44
C HIS A 30 5.02 -7.31 3.73
N GLU A 31 4.37 -8.27 3.07
CA GLU A 31 4.61 -9.70 3.30
C GLU A 31 6.02 -10.11 2.87
N SER A 32 6.51 -9.59 1.75
CA SER A 32 7.89 -9.77 1.29
C SER A 32 8.91 -9.25 2.30
N MET A 33 8.58 -8.16 3.01
CA MET A 33 9.48 -7.55 3.99
C MET A 33 9.46 -8.22 5.37
N PHE A 34 8.31 -8.76 5.81
CA PHE A 34 8.11 -9.23 7.18
C PHE A 34 7.80 -10.73 7.32
N LYS A 35 7.05 -11.34 6.40
CA LYS A 35 6.62 -12.74 6.49
C LYS A 35 7.59 -13.70 5.83
N PHE A 36 8.34 -13.26 4.82
CA PHE A 36 9.39 -14.09 4.20
C PHE A 36 10.55 -14.36 5.15
N HIS A 37 10.51 -15.53 5.80
CA HIS A 37 11.66 -16.09 6.52
C HIS A 37 12.62 -16.70 5.49
N TRP A 38 13.56 -15.89 4.99
CA TRP A 38 14.68 -16.35 4.15
C TRP A 38 15.49 -17.51 4.78
N LYS A 39 15.40 -17.68 6.10
CA LYS A 39 15.95 -18.84 6.83
C LYS A 39 15.29 -20.19 6.53
N LYS A 40 14.15 -20.23 5.81
CA LYS A 40 13.35 -21.45 5.59
C LYS A 40 13.40 -22.01 4.16
N MET A 41 14.19 -21.46 3.23
CA MET A 41 14.30 -22.01 1.87
C MET A 41 15.71 -22.55 1.57
N TRP A 42 15.79 -23.86 1.35
CA TRP A 42 16.96 -24.58 0.82
C TRP A 42 16.93 -24.51 -0.72
N PRO A 43 18.05 -24.34 -1.46
CA PRO A 43 19.46 -24.25 -1.04
C PRO A 43 19.99 -22.80 -0.96
N PHE A 44 19.16 -21.82 -0.61
CA PHE A 44 19.56 -20.39 -0.58
C PHE A 44 20.34 -19.99 0.69
N SER A 45 20.98 -20.94 1.38
CA SER A 45 21.73 -20.70 2.61
C SER A 45 23.18 -20.20 2.42
N LEU A 46 23.62 -19.89 1.19
CA LEU A 46 24.98 -19.40 0.95
C LEU A 46 25.09 -18.18 0.01
N PHE A 47 24.06 -17.89 -0.80
CA PHE A 47 23.94 -16.65 -1.56
C PHE A 47 22.56 -16.04 -1.28
N TRP A 48 22.59 -14.90 -0.58
CA TRP A 48 21.45 -14.12 -0.09
C TRP A 48 20.22 -14.19 -1.02
N PRO A 49 19.03 -14.68 -0.59
CA PRO A 49 17.81 -14.34 -1.30
C PRO A 49 17.56 -12.86 -1.01
N GLN A 50 18.00 -12.00 -1.92
CA GLN A 50 17.82 -10.56 -1.83
C GLN A 50 16.33 -10.26 -1.84
N VAL A 51 15.73 -10.07 -0.65
CA VAL A 51 14.57 -9.18 -0.56
C VAL A 51 15.10 -7.84 -1.06
N ASP A 52 14.70 -7.47 -2.27
CA ASP A 52 15.12 -6.23 -2.91
C ASP A 52 14.41 -5.06 -2.22
N PHE A 53 15.01 -4.62 -1.12
CA PHE A 53 14.50 -3.51 -0.32
C PHE A 53 14.42 -2.22 -1.15
N GLU A 54 15.32 -2.03 -2.12
CA GLU A 54 15.26 -0.89 -3.04
C GLU A 54 14.03 -0.95 -3.93
N ARG A 55 13.68 -2.13 -4.47
CA ARG A 55 12.44 -2.31 -5.23
C ARG A 55 11.20 -2.06 -4.37
N ILE A 56 11.22 -2.42 -3.08
CA ILE A 56 10.12 -2.08 -2.16
C ILE A 56 10.02 -0.55 -1.99
N VAL A 57 11.14 0.15 -1.76
CA VAL A 57 11.18 1.62 -1.65
C VAL A 57 10.62 2.28 -2.92
N ARG A 58 11.08 1.84 -4.10
CA ARG A 58 10.60 2.35 -5.40
C ARG A 58 9.11 2.07 -5.59
N LEU A 59 8.65 0.85 -5.32
CA LEU A 59 7.24 0.48 -5.42
C LEU A 59 6.37 1.35 -4.50
N MET A 60 6.80 1.61 -3.26
CA MET A 60 6.06 2.49 -2.35
C MET A 60 5.98 3.90 -2.91
N SER A 61 7.07 4.45 -3.46
CA SER A 61 7.05 5.75 -4.13
C SER A 61 6.05 5.80 -5.29
N GLU A 62 5.97 4.76 -6.12
CA GLU A 62 5.00 4.71 -7.23
C GLU A 62 3.56 4.59 -6.73
N ILE A 63 3.29 3.78 -5.70
CA ILE A 63 1.95 3.70 -5.08
C ILE A 63 1.52 5.07 -4.53
N ARG A 64 2.44 5.81 -3.91
CA ARG A 64 2.18 7.16 -3.37
C ARG A 64 1.81 8.15 -4.48
N LYS A 65 2.55 8.16 -5.59
CA LYS A 65 2.20 8.97 -6.78
C LYS A 65 0.81 8.60 -7.32
N ASN A 66 0.53 7.30 -7.40
CA ASN A 66 -0.78 6.82 -7.85
C ASN A 66 -1.91 7.19 -6.87
N ALA A 67 -1.66 7.22 -5.56
CA ALA A 67 -2.63 7.68 -4.58
C ALA A 67 -2.99 9.16 -4.79
N ILE A 68 -2.02 10.02 -5.13
CA ILE A 68 -2.27 11.43 -5.50
C ILE A 68 -3.11 11.50 -6.77
N ASN A 69 -2.77 10.74 -7.80
CA ASN A 69 -3.55 10.68 -9.04
C ASN A 69 -5.00 10.22 -8.80
N GLN A 70 -5.20 9.25 -7.92
CA GLN A 70 -6.54 8.77 -7.53
C GLN A 70 -7.35 9.85 -6.80
N LYS A 71 -6.72 10.70 -5.98
CA LYS A 71 -7.43 11.84 -5.36
C LYS A 71 -7.97 12.81 -6.41
N ASN A 72 -7.17 13.09 -7.45
CA ASN A 72 -7.61 13.93 -8.57
C ASN A 72 -8.78 13.29 -9.33
N LEU A 73 -8.72 11.96 -9.55
CA LEU A 73 -9.81 11.20 -10.15
C LEU A 73 -11.10 11.28 -9.31
N VAL A 74 -10.99 11.16 -7.98
CA VAL A 74 -12.12 11.29 -7.05
C VAL A 74 -12.76 12.67 -7.13
N LEU A 75 -11.96 13.75 -7.21
CA LEU A 75 -12.49 15.11 -7.37
C LEU A 75 -13.31 15.26 -8.67
N GLN A 76 -12.83 14.69 -9.77
CA GLN A 76 -13.55 14.68 -11.03
C GLN A 76 -14.80 13.78 -10.99
N ALA A 77 -14.74 12.65 -10.30
CA ALA A 77 -15.86 11.73 -10.15
C ALA A 77 -17.00 12.37 -9.33
N LYS A 78 -16.68 13.11 -8.26
CA LYS A 78 -17.68 13.74 -7.38
C LYS A 78 -18.61 14.70 -8.09
N SER A 79 -18.18 15.39 -9.15
CA SER A 79 -19.03 16.30 -9.91
C SER A 79 -20.07 15.59 -10.78
N LYS A 80 -19.82 14.32 -11.12
CA LYS A 80 -20.68 13.46 -11.96
C LYS A 80 -21.38 12.35 -11.19
N ALA A 81 -21.11 12.25 -9.89
CA ALA A 81 -21.52 11.13 -9.04
C ALA A 81 -23.02 11.18 -8.72
N LYS A 82 -23.66 10.01 -8.78
CA LYS A 82 -25.03 9.84 -8.28
C LYS A 82 -25.06 9.97 -6.74
N PRO A 83 -26.21 10.30 -6.13
CA PRO A 83 -26.29 10.48 -4.67
C PRO A 83 -25.75 9.29 -3.86
N PHE A 84 -26.03 8.06 -4.29
CA PHE A 84 -25.57 6.83 -3.62
C PHE A 84 -24.06 6.58 -3.73
N GLU A 85 -23.36 7.27 -4.65
CA GLU A 85 -21.90 7.17 -4.80
C GLU A 85 -21.16 8.12 -3.85
N LYS A 86 -21.84 9.13 -3.31
CA LYS A 86 -21.20 10.22 -2.55
C LYS A 86 -20.57 9.73 -1.25
N THR A 87 -21.22 8.83 -0.52
CA THR A 87 -20.68 8.28 0.74
C THR A 87 -19.32 7.62 0.49
N PHE A 88 -19.25 6.74 -0.51
CA PHE A 88 -18.01 6.11 -0.95
C PHE A 88 -16.95 7.15 -1.36
N LEU A 89 -17.28 8.02 -2.33
CA LEU A 89 -16.33 9.00 -2.86
C LEU A 89 -15.85 10.02 -1.81
N ASN A 90 -16.64 10.27 -0.76
CA ASN A 90 -16.24 11.12 0.35
C ASN A 90 -15.26 10.44 1.31
N ALA A 91 -15.33 9.12 1.46
CA ALA A 91 -14.40 8.35 2.29
C ALA A 91 -13.04 8.11 1.63
N VAL A 92 -12.99 8.00 0.29
CA VAL A 92 -11.77 7.63 -0.45
C VAL A 92 -10.57 8.56 -0.19
N PRO A 93 -10.69 9.91 -0.13
CA PRO A 93 -9.54 10.77 0.11
C PRO A 93 -8.79 10.46 1.41
N ALA A 94 -9.51 10.27 2.52
CA ALA A 94 -8.92 9.93 3.81
C ALA A 94 -8.22 8.55 3.79
N TYR A 95 -8.77 7.59 3.04
CA TYR A 95 -8.11 6.31 2.80
C TYR A 95 -6.82 6.45 2.00
N LEU A 96 -6.82 7.27 0.95
CA LEU A 96 -5.64 7.54 0.13
C LEU A 96 -4.54 8.27 0.92
N ASP A 97 -4.90 9.17 1.85
CA ASP A 97 -3.98 9.76 2.82
C ASP A 97 -3.36 8.72 3.74
N ALA A 98 -4.18 7.86 4.33
CA ALA A 98 -3.68 6.79 5.19
C ALA A 98 -2.80 5.79 4.43
N LEU A 99 -3.10 5.53 3.14
CA LEU A 99 -2.30 4.68 2.27
C LEU A 99 -0.94 5.33 1.97
N ASP A 100 -0.90 6.62 1.65
CA ASP A 100 0.34 7.36 1.43
C ASP A 100 1.28 7.27 2.65
N ILE A 101 0.74 7.53 3.84
CA ILE A 101 1.50 7.46 5.10
C ILE A 101 1.97 6.03 5.36
N SER A 102 1.11 5.01 5.19
CA SER A 102 1.50 3.61 5.36
C SER A 102 2.64 3.21 4.40
N CYS A 103 2.56 3.62 3.13
CA CYS A 103 3.62 3.41 2.14
C CYS A 103 4.92 4.14 2.52
N GLN A 104 4.84 5.37 3.02
CA GLN A 104 6.01 6.11 3.49
C GLN A 104 6.72 5.38 4.64
N LYS A 105 5.96 4.90 5.63
CA LYS A 105 6.52 4.18 6.78
C LYS A 105 7.06 2.79 6.40
N LEU A 106 6.39 2.09 5.48
CA LEU A 106 6.89 0.82 4.92
C LEU A 106 8.20 1.04 4.15
N SER A 107 8.29 2.11 3.37
CA SER A 107 9.49 2.49 2.65
C SER A 107 10.65 2.82 3.60
N ALA A 108 10.39 3.52 4.71
CA ALA A 108 11.41 3.80 5.71
C ALA A 108 11.96 2.52 6.36
N ALA A 109 11.07 1.57 6.67
CA ALA A 109 11.47 0.27 7.19
C ALA A 109 12.30 -0.55 6.18
N ALA A 110 11.95 -0.50 4.90
CA ALA A 110 12.73 -1.14 3.83
C ALA A 110 14.10 -0.46 3.67
N GLN A 111 14.15 0.87 3.64
CA GLN A 111 15.39 1.63 3.52
C GLN A 111 16.35 1.32 4.67
N TRP A 112 15.86 1.29 5.90
CA TRP A 112 16.69 0.94 7.05
C TRP A 112 17.32 -0.45 6.90
N LYS A 113 16.55 -1.45 6.43
CA LYS A 113 17.08 -2.80 6.15
C LYS A 113 18.14 -2.79 5.04
N GLN A 114 17.95 -1.98 3.99
CA GLN A 114 18.93 -1.80 2.92
C GLN A 114 20.21 -1.17 3.46
N ASP A 115 20.12 -0.11 4.25
CA ASP A 115 21.27 0.59 4.82
C ASP A 115 22.08 -0.34 5.74
N MET A 116 21.39 -1.15 6.56
CA MET A 116 22.04 -2.16 7.39
C MET A 116 22.72 -3.25 6.57
N LEU A 117 22.13 -3.66 5.45
CA LEU A 117 22.73 -4.63 4.53
C LEU A 117 24.02 -4.05 3.91
N MET A 118 23.98 -2.81 3.41
CA MET A 118 25.12 -2.16 2.79
C MET A 118 26.27 -1.92 3.79
N LYS A 119 25.98 -1.48 5.02
CA LYS A 119 27.00 -1.35 6.08
C LYS A 119 27.67 -2.70 6.40
N ARG A 120 26.90 -3.79 6.39
CA ARG A 120 27.42 -5.15 6.59
C ARG A 120 28.31 -5.59 5.42
N ILE A 121 27.89 -5.37 4.17
CA ILE A 121 28.65 -5.74 2.97
C ILE A 121 29.99 -4.98 2.93
N HIS A 122 29.97 -3.68 3.21
CA HIS A 122 31.17 -2.84 3.21
C HIS A 122 32.07 -3.02 4.45
N LYS A 123 31.75 -3.95 5.36
CA LYS A 123 32.50 -4.20 6.60
C LYS A 123 32.76 -2.91 7.39
N ASP A 124 31.75 -2.06 7.49
CA ASP A 124 31.87 -0.79 8.21
C ASP A 124 32.23 -1.07 9.69
N VAL A 125 33.36 -0.53 10.12
CA VAL A 125 33.95 -0.73 11.46
C VAL A 125 33.02 -0.19 12.56
N LYS A 126 32.06 0.68 12.22
CA LYS A 126 31.04 1.22 13.13
C LYS A 126 29.70 0.49 13.06
N PHE A 127 29.63 -0.72 12.49
CA PHE A 127 28.39 -1.50 12.43
C PHE A 127 27.87 -1.87 13.83
N ARG A 128 27.01 -1.01 14.38
CA ARG A 128 26.12 -1.33 15.51
C ARG A 128 24.69 -1.31 15.00
N ARG A 129 23.96 -2.40 15.24
CA ARG A 129 22.52 -2.42 15.00
C ARG A 129 21.87 -1.48 16.01
N ASP A 130 21.37 -0.34 15.56
CA ASP A 130 20.58 0.55 16.41
C ASP A 130 19.19 -0.07 16.60
N VAL A 131 19.06 -0.82 17.69
CA VAL A 131 17.81 -1.49 18.06
C VAL A 131 16.74 -0.45 18.38
N SER A 132 17.11 0.71 18.94
CA SER A 132 16.15 1.75 19.33
C SER A 132 15.53 2.43 18.11
N GLU A 133 16.35 2.74 17.09
CA GLU A 133 15.89 3.29 15.83
C GLU A 133 14.96 2.30 15.10
N TRP A 134 15.36 1.02 15.02
CA TRP A 134 14.54 0.00 14.38
C TRP A 134 13.19 -0.20 15.08
N SER A 135 13.17 -0.26 16.41
CA SER A 135 11.94 -0.36 17.19
C SER A 135 11.01 0.82 16.95
N ARG A 136 11.54 2.05 16.86
CA ARG A 136 10.75 3.24 16.54
C ARG A 136 10.13 3.15 15.14
N ILE A 137 10.93 2.80 14.13
CA ILE A 137 10.47 2.65 12.74
C ILE A 137 9.34 1.61 12.64
N LEU A 138 9.49 0.48 13.32
CA LEU A 138 8.45 -0.56 13.35
C LEU A 138 7.15 -0.07 13.99
N LYS A 139 7.23 0.63 15.13
CA LYS A 139 6.06 1.16 15.82
C LYS A 139 5.32 2.20 14.96
N GLU A 140 6.06 3.11 14.33
CA GLU A 140 5.47 4.10 13.42
C GLU A 140 4.78 3.43 12.21
N TYR A 141 5.37 2.35 11.69
CA TYR A 141 4.76 1.58 10.61
C TYR A 141 3.49 0.85 11.05
N GLU A 142 3.52 0.21 12.21
CA GLU A 142 2.36 -0.49 12.79
C GLU A 142 1.18 0.45 13.00
N GLU A 143 1.45 1.64 13.57
CA GLU A 143 0.43 2.67 13.77
C GLU A 143 -0.17 3.14 12.43
N ALA A 144 0.68 3.44 11.44
CA ALA A 144 0.24 3.83 10.10
C ALA A 144 -0.59 2.73 9.43
N GLN A 145 -0.21 1.45 9.61
CA GLN A 145 -0.98 0.32 9.12
C GLN A 145 -2.34 0.21 9.81
N GLY A 146 -2.41 0.44 11.13
CA GLY A 146 -3.68 0.49 11.86
C GLY A 146 -4.61 1.59 11.37
N ASN A 147 -4.07 2.79 11.10
CA ASN A 147 -4.82 3.90 10.51
C ASN A 147 -5.37 3.55 9.12
N LEU A 148 -4.55 2.93 8.26
CA LEU A 148 -4.98 2.47 6.93
C LEU A 148 -6.12 1.46 7.00
N VAL A 149 -6.04 0.48 7.91
CA VAL A 149 -7.12 -0.51 8.11
C VAL A 149 -8.42 0.14 8.55
N ARG A 150 -8.36 1.08 9.51
CA ARG A 150 -9.53 1.84 9.97
C ARG A 150 -10.16 2.66 8.84
N ALA A 151 -9.36 3.40 8.08
CA ALA A 151 -9.85 4.17 6.93
C ALA A 151 -10.45 3.25 5.86
N GLY A 152 -9.87 2.06 5.66
CA GLY A 152 -10.37 1.05 4.74
C GLY A 152 -11.76 0.54 5.12
N ALA A 153 -12.06 0.37 6.41
CA ALA A 153 -13.38 -0.01 6.88
C ALA A 153 -14.46 1.00 6.46
N ILE A 154 -14.17 2.30 6.56
CA ILE A 154 -15.10 3.38 6.16
C ILE A 154 -15.35 3.33 4.64
N VAL A 155 -14.31 3.11 3.84
CA VAL A 155 -14.45 2.94 2.39
C VAL A 155 -15.29 1.72 2.04
N GLN A 156 -15.12 0.59 2.74
CA GLN A 156 -15.92 -0.62 2.53
C GLN A 156 -17.39 -0.40 2.89
N MET A 157 -17.69 0.35 3.96
CA MET A 157 -19.07 0.72 4.30
C MET A 157 -19.72 1.54 3.18
N GLY A 158 -19.05 2.59 2.70
CA GLY A 158 -19.55 3.40 1.60
C GLY A 158 -19.69 2.61 0.29
N TRP A 159 -18.79 1.66 0.03
CA TRP A 159 -18.90 0.75 -1.11
C TRP A 159 -20.12 -0.17 -1.02
N GLY A 160 -20.48 -0.61 0.19
CA GLY A 160 -21.70 -1.39 0.44
C GLY A 160 -22.96 -0.70 -0.04
N GLU A 161 -23.10 0.62 0.18
CA GLU A 161 -24.22 1.42 -0.31
C GLU A 161 -24.27 1.44 -1.85
N VAL A 162 -23.11 1.57 -2.50
CA VAL A 162 -23.00 1.55 -3.96
C VAL A 162 -23.43 0.20 -4.52
N VAL A 163 -22.97 -0.91 -3.93
CA VAL A 163 -23.36 -2.26 -4.36
C VAL A 163 -24.86 -2.52 -4.15
N GLN A 164 -25.45 -2.04 -3.05
CA GLN A 164 -26.88 -2.18 -2.80
C GLN A 164 -27.73 -1.39 -3.79
N ALA A 165 -27.28 -0.21 -4.23
CA ALA A 165 -28.01 0.63 -5.16
C ALA A 165 -27.92 0.16 -6.63
N ILE A 166 -26.93 -0.68 -6.98
CA ILE A 166 -26.73 -1.21 -8.34
C ILE A 166 -27.39 -2.59 -8.51
N LYS A 167 -27.74 -3.26 -7.39
CA LYS A 167 -28.53 -4.50 -7.39
C LYS A 167 -30.00 -4.20 -7.67
#